data_AF-A0A510GE25-F1
#
_entry.id   AF-A0A510GE25-F1
#
_cell.length_a   1.000
_cell.length_b   1.000
_cell.length_c   1.000
_cell.angle_alpha   90.00
_cell.angle_beta   90.00
_cell.angle_gamma   90.00
#
_symmetry.space_group_name_H-M   'P 1'
#
loop_
_entity.id
_entity.type
_entity.pdbx_description
1 polymer ?
#
loop_
_entity_poly.entity_id
_entity_poly.type
_entity_poly.pdbx_seq_one_letter_code
_entity_poly.pdbx_strand_id
1 'polypeptide(L)' 'MEHIYANLTVSISEFKKSPTALLDKASGEPIALLNHNKPTAYLTS' A
#
# COMPACT_ATOMS: atom_id res chain seq x y z
N MET A 1 -9.80 16.24 3.48
CA MET A 1 -8.73 15.63 2.66
C MET A 1 -8.08 14.57 3.54
N GLU A 2 -8.02 13.31 3.10
CA GLU A 2 -7.26 12.28 3.81
C GLU A 2 -5.81 12.36 3.35
N HIS A 3 -4.88 12.47 4.29
CA HIS A 3 -3.46 12.55 4.00
C HIS A 3 -2.85 11.15 4.04
N ILE A 4 -2.19 10.77 2.95
CA ILE A 4 -1.41 9.54 2.87
C ILE A 4 0.03 9.88 3.20
N TYR A 5 0.57 9.26 4.24
CA TYR A 5 1.95 9.47 4.70
C TYR A 5 2.91 8.35 4.26
N ALA A 6 2.41 7.37 3.50
CA ALA A 6 3.21 6.29 2.96
C ALA A 6 3.88 6.72 1.65
N ASN A 7 5.16 6.38 1.48
CA ASN A 7 5.88 6.60 0.23
C ASN A 7 5.35 5.69 -0.89
N LEU A 8 4.86 4.50 -0.54
CA LEU A 8 4.26 3.57 -1.48
C LEU A 8 2.74 3.52 -1.26
N THR A 9 1.98 3.73 -2.33
CA THR A 9 0.52 3.61 -2.32
C THR A 9 0.10 2.61 -3.40
N VAL A 10 -0.73 1.63 -3.04
CA VAL A 10 -1.19 0.57 -3.95
C VAL A 10 -2.67 0.28 -3.74
N SER A 11 -3.36 -0.07 -4.83
CA SER A 11 -4.74 -0.52 -4.74
C SER A 11 -4.82 -1.93 -4.16
N ILE A 12 -5.91 -2.24 -3.47
CA ILE A 12 -6.13 -3.58 -2.90
C ILE A 12 -6.15 -4.68 -3.98
N SER A 13 -6.61 -4.34 -5.19
CA SER A 13 -6.63 -5.26 -6.33
C SER A 13 -5.22 -5.56 -6.84
N GLU A 14 -4.33 -4.57 -6.84
CA GLU A 14 -2.93 -4.73 -7.23
C GLU A 14 -2.14 -5.48 -6.16
N PHE A 15 -2.38 -5.14 -4.88
CA PHE A 15 -1.80 -5.85 -3.76
C PHE A 15 -2.12 -7.34 -3.77
N LYS A 16 -3.39 -7.70 -4.02
CA LYS A 16 -3.80 -9.12 -4.12
C LYS A 16 -3.14 -9.87 -5.28
N LYS A 17 -2.76 -9.19 -6.36
CA LYS A 17 -2.09 -9.84 -7.51
C LYS A 17 -0.63 -10.16 -7.21
N SER A 18 0.06 -9.32 -6.45
CA SER A 18 1.50 -9.47 -6.22
C SER A 18 1.93 -8.90 -4.86
N PRO A 19 1.50 -9.51 -3.74
CA PRO A 19 1.77 -8.96 -2.42
C PRO A 19 3.27 -8.98 -2.08
N THR A 20 3.96 -10.10 -2.36
CA THR A 20 5.39 -10.25 -2.05
C THR A 20 6.26 -9.25 -2.80
N ALA A 21 6.03 -9.07 -4.11
CA ALA A 21 6.80 -8.12 -4.92
C ALA A 21 6.63 -6.66 -4.44
N LEU A 22 5.45 -6.31 -3.92
CA LEU A 22 5.18 -4.98 -3.36
C LEU A 22 5.83 -4.80 -1.99
N LEU A 23 5.90 -5.84 -1.16
CA LEU A 23 6.62 -5.81 0.11
C LEU A 23 8.14 -5.66 -0.12
N ASP A 24 8.71 -6.39 -1.07
CA ASP A 24 10.13 -6.24 -1.46
C ASP A 24 10.40 -4.81 -1.96
N LYS A 25 9.51 -4.28 -2.81
CA LYS A 25 9.60 -2.91 -3.33
C LYS A 25 9.50 -1.85 -2.23
N ALA A 26 8.70 -2.10 -1.20
CA ALA A 26 8.58 -1.20 -0.06
C ALA A 26 9.84 -1.20 0.80
N SER A 27 10.63 -2.28 0.79
CA SER A 27 11.95 -2.33 1.45
C SER A 27 11.91 -1.88 2.93
N GLY A 28 10.82 -2.22 3.63
CA GLY A 28 10.59 -1.84 5.03
C GLY A 28 9.84 -0.52 5.25
N GLU A 29 9.55 0.24 4.20
CA GLU A 29 8.74 1.45 4.28
C GLU A 29 7.24 1.14 4.37
N PRO A 30 6.44 2.04 4.99
CA PRO A 30 4.99 1.86 5.06
C PRO A 30 4.34 1.92 3.68
N ILE A 31 3.36 1.05 3.46
CA ILE A 31 2.56 0.97 2.24
C ILE A 31 1.12 1.37 2.56
N ALA A 32 0.57 2.37 1.88
CA ALA A 32 -0.85 2.70 1.96
C ALA A 32 -1.66 1.83 0.97
N LEU A 33 -2.65 1.12 1.51
CA LEU A 33 -3.61 0.36 0.73
C LEU A 33 -4.85 1.19 0.43
N LEU A 34 -5.18 1.31 -0.86
CA LEU A 34 -6.39 1.95 -1.33
C LEU A 34 -7.48 0.94 -1.67
N ASN A 35 -8.69 1.16 -1.17
CA ASN A 35 -9.89 0.50 -1.64
C ASN A 35 -10.80 1.54 -2.32
N HIS A 36 -11.14 1.32 -3.59
CA HIS A 36 -11.89 2.29 -4.39
C HIS A 36 -11.35 3.73 -4.26
N ASN A 37 -10.03 3.89 -4.39
CA ASN A 37 -9.28 5.16 -4.25
C ASN A 37 -9.36 5.83 -2.87
N LYS A 38 -9.77 5.10 -1.84
CA LYS A 38 -9.76 5.57 -0.45
C LYS A 38 -8.75 4.80 0.38
N PRO A 39 -7.84 5.46 1.10
CA PRO A 39 -6.91 4.78 2.00
C PRO A 39 -7.70 4.01 3.06
N THR A 40 -7.47 2.71 3.14
CA THR A 40 -8.21 1.79 4.03
C THR A 40 -7.30 1.14 5.07
N ALA A 41 -6.01 0.96 4.76
CA ALA A 41 -5.05 0.36 5.67
C ALA A 41 -3.61 0.81 5.36
N TYR A 42 -2.73 0.61 6.32
CA TYR A 42 -1.28 0.73 6.16
C TYR A 42 -0.64 -0.63 6.45
N LEU A 43 0.32 -1.03 5.63
CA LEU A 43 1.16 -2.21 5.85
C LEU A 43 2.56 -1.75 6.21
N THR A 44 3.19 -2.46 7.15
CA THR A 44 4.61 -2.34 7.46
C THR A 44 5.24 -3.73 7.28
N SER A 45 6.50 -3.78 6.89
CA SER A 45 7.30 -5.01 6.98
C SER A 45 7.56 -5.39 8.44
#